data_AF-A0A5N5XEX5-F1
#
_entry.id   AF-A0A5N5XEX5-F1
#
_cell.length_a   1.000
_cell.length_b   1.000
_cell.length_c   1.000
_cell.angle_alpha   90.00
_cell.angle_beta   90.00
_cell.angle_gamma   90.00
#
_symmetry.space_group_name_H-M   'P 1'
#
loop_
_entity.id
_entity.type
_entity.pdbx_description
1 polymer ?
#
loop_
_entity_poly.entity_id
_entity_poly.type
_entity_poly.pdbx_seq_one_letter_code
_entity_poly.pdbx_strand_id
1 'polypeptide(L)'
;MAPKVLVVLTSQSQIPGHNHPTGWYLPEFAHPWEVLHEKTELTIASPKGGEAPLDPSSVQMFASDPVSSKFLKEQESLWKNTEKLADFLPRVSEFDAIFYVGGHGPMFDLHYDETSLALIQAFATAGKPVSAVCHGPTVFLKATTKAGQPLLANSTVTAFTNVEEDQVQLTALMPYLVEDEVNKIPGATFVKADQPWVEKVVVSKTADGATLITGQNPASATGIIFFLISAGLRRPQCISDTLSSTLTVPIVSPMCTEIAKTSTAAKGVAAMQRMYIFIAPAHARQGSTQPHVFLTSLAMLHRHMKRYARDGVVHLAASELAELTVAAQGPQDGYDRDLFPHWISQGHSCDTREVVLARDGTDIVKNSACSPTSGSWLSPYDGKTWTDKSDLDIDHVVPLSNAWKSGASEWTTDQRQILANDLENPQLVAVTSSVNRQKSDDGPEDWKPPLASYHCTYAKMWVRVKSVYNLTITQNEKSALVGMLDTC
;
A
#
# COMPACT_ATOMS: atom_id res chain seq x y z
N MET A 1 12.17 20.79 -7.89
CA MET A 1 11.20 21.27 -6.87
C MET A 1 10.62 20.04 -6.20
N ALA A 2 10.43 20.07 -4.88
CA ALA A 2 9.77 18.98 -4.17
C ALA A 2 8.33 18.81 -4.70
N PRO A 3 7.79 17.58 -4.78
CA PRO A 3 6.40 17.37 -5.14
C PRO A 3 5.46 18.08 -4.18
N LYS A 4 4.37 18.65 -4.69
CA LYS A 4 3.34 19.32 -3.89
C LYS A 4 2.10 18.44 -3.75
N VAL A 5 1.59 18.24 -2.54
CA VAL A 5 0.39 17.42 -2.29
C VAL A 5 -0.67 18.25 -1.58
N LEU A 6 -1.88 18.26 -2.14
CA LEU A 6 -3.05 18.82 -1.47
C LEU A 6 -3.64 17.75 -0.56
N VAL A 7 -3.52 17.94 0.76
CA VAL A 7 -4.10 17.06 1.78
C VAL A 7 -5.45 17.63 2.20
N VAL A 8 -6.50 16.83 2.11
CA VAL A 8 -7.88 17.25 2.40
C VAL A 8 -8.38 16.56 3.66
N LEU A 9 -8.79 17.37 4.64
CA LEU A 9 -9.45 16.95 5.87
C LEU A 9 -10.95 17.29 5.80
N THR A 10 -11.76 16.51 6.49
CA THR A 10 -13.18 16.83 6.71
C THR A 10 -13.36 18.09 7.57
N SER A 11 -14.51 18.73 7.45
CA SER A 11 -15.01 19.79 8.34
C SER A 11 -16.22 19.31 9.17
N GLN A 12 -16.49 18.01 9.21
CA GLN A 12 -17.56 17.39 9.98
C GLN A 12 -17.08 16.91 11.35
N SER A 13 -17.69 17.43 12.42
CA SER A 13 -17.30 17.11 13.81
C SER A 13 -18.24 16.15 14.54
N GLN A 14 -19.39 15.82 13.96
CA GLN A 14 -20.40 14.94 14.57
C GLN A 14 -21.13 14.12 13.50
N ILE A 15 -21.58 12.93 13.86
CA ILE A 15 -22.50 12.15 13.03
C ILE A 15 -23.89 12.83 13.09
N PRO A 16 -24.44 13.33 11.97
CA PRO A 16 -25.73 14.02 11.97
C PRO A 16 -26.86 13.17 12.56
N GLY A 17 -27.70 13.78 13.40
CA GLY A 17 -28.80 13.07 14.08
C GLY A 17 -28.36 12.27 15.32
N HIS A 18 -27.06 12.23 15.62
CA HIS A 18 -26.49 11.51 16.75
C HIS A 18 -25.56 12.44 17.54
N ASN A 19 -25.51 12.30 18.86
CA ASN A 19 -24.54 13.04 19.68
C ASN A 19 -23.17 12.32 19.72
N HIS A 20 -22.75 11.77 18.57
CA HIS A 20 -21.50 11.03 18.44
C HIS A 20 -20.46 11.92 17.76
N PRO A 21 -19.34 12.27 18.43
CA PRO A 21 -18.28 13.06 17.81
C PRO A 21 -17.60 12.27 16.70
N THR A 22 -17.10 12.96 15.69
CA THR A 22 -16.25 12.38 14.64
C THR A 22 -15.32 13.45 14.07
N GLY A 23 -14.54 13.09 13.06
CA GLY A 23 -13.58 13.96 12.42
C GLY A 23 -12.74 13.21 11.39
N TRP A 24 -11.56 13.75 11.10
CA TRP A 24 -10.50 12.99 10.46
C TRP A 24 -9.82 12.06 11.47
N TYR A 25 -9.21 10.95 11.02
CA TYR A 25 -8.63 9.93 11.90
C TYR A 25 -7.11 10.15 12.11
N LEU A 26 -6.65 10.21 13.37
CA LEU A 26 -5.29 10.65 13.73
C LEU A 26 -4.13 9.97 12.95
N PRO A 27 -3.96 8.64 13.00
CA PRO A 27 -2.84 7.96 12.34
C PRO A 27 -2.89 8.08 10.81
N GLU A 28 -4.07 8.33 10.24
CA GLU A 28 -4.26 8.46 8.79
C GLU A 28 -3.73 9.78 8.23
N PHE A 29 -3.41 10.75 9.08
CA PHE A 29 -2.64 11.93 8.70
C PHE A 29 -1.25 11.93 9.33
N ALA A 30 -1.12 11.55 10.60
CA ALA A 30 0.15 11.57 11.32
C ALA A 30 1.22 10.68 10.66
N HIS A 31 0.88 9.45 10.28
CA HIS A 31 1.84 8.53 9.66
C HIS A 31 2.26 8.98 8.26
N PRO A 32 1.33 9.37 7.36
CA PRO A 32 1.70 10.04 6.12
C PRO A 32 2.60 11.25 6.30
N TRP A 33 2.28 12.12 7.25
CA TRP A 33 3.03 13.34 7.47
C TRP A 33 4.47 13.06 7.90
N GLU A 34 4.69 12.14 8.85
CA GLU A 34 6.05 11.79 9.33
C GLU A 34 6.94 11.33 8.18
N VAL A 35 6.39 10.63 7.19
CA VAL A 35 7.13 10.18 6.00
C VAL A 35 7.30 11.27 4.94
N LEU A 36 6.31 12.15 4.77
CA LEU A 36 6.22 13.09 3.65
C LEU A 36 6.78 14.48 3.88
N HIS A 37 6.73 14.99 5.10
CA HIS A 37 6.87 16.43 5.36
C HIS A 37 8.25 16.99 4.98
N GLU A 38 9.30 16.16 5.01
CA GLU A 38 10.64 16.56 4.55
C GLU A 38 10.86 16.40 3.04
N LYS A 39 10.01 15.59 2.37
CA LYS A 39 10.17 15.18 0.97
C LYS A 39 9.22 15.89 0.02
N THR A 40 8.14 16.46 0.56
CA THR A 40 7.05 17.05 -0.21
C THR A 40 6.55 18.32 0.45
N GLU A 41 6.01 19.23 -0.35
CA GLU A 41 5.29 20.39 0.17
C GLU A 41 3.82 19.99 0.38
N LEU A 42 3.38 19.96 1.63
CA LEU A 42 2.01 19.61 1.99
C LEU A 42 1.20 20.90 2.19
N THR A 43 0.09 21.02 1.46
CA THR A 43 -0.92 22.04 1.72
C THR A 43 -2.16 21.38 2.28
N ILE A 44 -2.61 21.83 3.45
CA ILE A 44 -3.69 21.20 4.19
C ILE A 44 -4.94 22.06 4.02
N ALA A 45 -6.01 21.45 3.52
CA ALA A 45 -7.27 22.12 3.23
C ALA A 45 -8.45 21.39 3.86
N SER A 46 -9.52 22.13 4.14
CA SER A 46 -10.82 21.56 4.51
C SER A 46 -11.95 22.37 3.88
N PRO A 47 -13.16 21.80 3.70
CA PRO A 47 -14.30 22.53 3.11
C PRO A 47 -14.56 23.91 3.73
N LYS A 48 -14.46 24.02 5.06
CA LYS A 48 -14.70 25.27 5.80
C LYS A 48 -13.44 26.14 5.97
N GLY A 49 -12.24 25.57 5.80
CA GLY A 49 -11.00 26.17 6.28
C GLY A 49 -10.98 26.28 7.82
N GLY A 50 -9.89 26.79 8.38
CA GLY A 50 -9.71 26.89 9.83
C GLY A 50 -9.55 25.52 10.48
N GLU A 51 -10.18 25.29 11.63
CA GLU A 51 -10.03 24.06 12.39
C GLU A 51 -10.82 22.89 11.78
N ALA A 52 -10.08 21.89 11.30
CA ALA A 52 -10.60 20.60 10.89
C ALA A 52 -10.74 19.68 12.12
N PRO A 53 -11.95 19.18 12.41
CA PRO A 53 -12.22 18.40 13.60
C PRO A 53 -11.51 17.04 13.56
N LEU A 54 -10.76 16.74 14.62
CA LEU A 54 -10.09 15.47 14.84
C LEU A 54 -11.03 14.50 15.58
N ASP A 55 -11.09 13.24 15.13
CA ASP A 55 -11.89 12.22 15.79
C ASP A 55 -11.28 11.85 17.17
N PRO A 56 -11.99 12.08 18.29
CA PRO A 56 -11.45 11.82 19.62
C PRO A 56 -11.22 10.33 19.90
N SER A 57 -11.94 9.43 19.23
CA SER A 57 -11.71 7.98 19.39
C SER A 57 -10.34 7.58 18.86
N SER A 58 -9.89 8.20 17.76
CA SER A 58 -8.57 7.96 17.19
C SER A 58 -7.44 8.44 18.11
N VAL A 59 -7.64 9.57 18.80
CA VAL A 59 -6.69 10.05 19.82
C VAL A 59 -6.55 9.05 20.97
N GLN A 60 -7.68 8.52 21.45
CA GLN A 60 -7.67 7.56 22.54
C GLN A 60 -7.05 6.21 22.13
N MET A 61 -7.41 5.72 20.94
CA MET A 61 -6.95 4.42 20.44
C MET A 61 -5.46 4.43 20.09
N PHE A 62 -4.92 5.55 19.66
CA PHE A 62 -3.51 5.71 19.25
C PHE A 62 -2.68 6.50 20.26
N ALA A 63 -3.12 6.59 21.52
CA ALA A 63 -2.39 7.29 22.58
C ALA A 63 -1.01 6.66 22.91
N SER A 64 -0.80 5.39 22.56
CA SER A 64 0.48 4.70 22.71
C SER A 64 1.31 4.66 21.42
N ASP A 65 0.77 5.12 20.29
CA ASP A 65 1.53 5.21 19.05
C ASP A 65 2.45 6.45 19.12
N PRO A 66 3.78 6.28 19.06
CA PRO A 66 4.72 7.40 19.18
C PRO A 66 4.57 8.42 18.06
N VAL A 67 4.23 7.99 16.83
CA VAL A 67 4.10 8.92 15.69
C VAL A 67 2.87 9.79 15.87
N SER A 68 1.71 9.18 16.15
CA SER A 68 0.46 9.90 16.43
C SER A 68 0.56 10.81 17.65
N SER A 69 1.20 10.35 18.73
CA SER A 69 1.35 11.13 19.97
C SER A 69 2.26 12.35 19.77
N LYS A 70 3.38 12.19 19.07
CA LYS A 70 4.29 13.28 18.69
C LYS A 70 3.58 14.27 17.77
N PHE A 71 2.93 13.78 16.71
CA PHE A 71 2.20 14.60 15.75
C PHE A 71 1.09 15.42 16.43
N LEU A 72 0.30 14.79 17.30
CA LEU A 72 -0.78 15.46 18.03
C LEU A 72 -0.27 16.62 18.88
N LYS A 73 0.92 16.47 19.47
CA LYS A 73 1.53 17.47 20.34
C LYS A 73 2.21 18.60 19.55
N GLU A 74 2.84 18.29 18.43
CA GLU A 74 3.78 19.19 17.76
C GLU A 74 3.21 19.84 16.51
N GLN A 75 2.22 19.20 15.86
CA GLN A 75 1.75 19.59 14.53
C GLN A 75 0.30 20.13 14.52
N GLU A 76 -0.19 20.57 15.68
CA GLU A 76 -1.56 21.07 15.86
C GLU A 76 -1.96 22.19 14.90
N SER A 77 -1.00 23.02 14.52
CA SER A 77 -1.23 24.10 13.57
C SER A 77 -1.73 23.61 12.20
N LEU A 78 -1.40 22.38 11.79
CA LEU A 78 -1.76 21.83 10.47
C LEU A 78 -3.25 21.63 10.31
N TRP A 79 -3.94 21.13 11.34
CA TRP A 79 -5.39 20.94 11.29
C TRP A 79 -6.18 22.09 11.92
N LYS A 80 -5.56 22.95 12.75
CA LYS A 80 -6.24 24.16 13.27
C LYS A 80 -6.32 25.32 12.26
N ASN A 81 -5.43 25.34 11.26
CA ASN A 81 -5.31 26.44 10.30
C ASN A 81 -5.41 25.96 8.85
N THR A 82 -6.34 25.05 8.55
CA THR A 82 -6.52 24.57 7.18
C THR A 82 -6.92 25.70 6.24
N GLU A 83 -6.42 25.68 5.01
CA GLU A 83 -6.91 26.55 3.95
C GLU A 83 -8.31 26.11 3.51
N LYS A 84 -9.08 27.03 2.92
CA LYS A 84 -10.42 26.70 2.45
C LYS A 84 -10.33 25.92 1.14
N LEU A 85 -10.96 24.75 1.07
CA LEU A 85 -10.83 23.83 -0.06
C LEU A 85 -11.17 24.48 -1.42
N ALA A 86 -12.16 25.39 -1.44
CA ALA A 86 -12.60 26.12 -2.63
C ALA A 86 -11.50 26.97 -3.28
N ASP A 87 -10.51 27.41 -2.51
CA ASP A 87 -9.43 28.27 -3.00
C ASP A 87 -8.46 27.52 -3.93
N PHE A 88 -8.48 26.18 -3.91
CA PHE A 88 -7.58 25.34 -4.69
C PHE A 88 -8.11 24.88 -6.04
N LEU A 89 -9.42 24.99 -6.30
CA LEU A 89 -9.98 24.61 -7.60
C LEU A 89 -9.33 25.37 -8.78
N PRO A 90 -9.06 26.69 -8.72
CA PRO A 90 -8.31 27.39 -9.77
C PRO A 90 -6.80 27.11 -9.75
N ARG A 91 -6.29 26.41 -8.73
CA ARG A 91 -4.85 26.21 -8.44
C ARG A 91 -4.42 24.74 -8.56
N VAL A 92 -5.25 23.86 -9.11
CA VAL A 92 -4.95 22.43 -9.32
C VAL A 92 -3.61 22.21 -10.03
N SER A 93 -3.19 23.13 -10.90
CA SER A 93 -1.90 23.06 -11.60
C SER A 93 -0.68 23.13 -10.66
N GLU A 94 -0.80 23.72 -9.48
CA GLU A 94 0.28 23.87 -8.49
C GLU A 94 0.65 22.56 -7.80
N PHE A 95 -0.27 21.61 -7.74
CA PHE A 95 -0.12 20.34 -7.01
C PHE A 95 0.26 19.20 -7.93
N ASP A 96 1.03 18.24 -7.45
CA ASP A 96 1.33 17.01 -8.18
C ASP A 96 0.32 15.89 -7.85
N ALA A 97 -0.34 15.94 -6.67
CA ALA A 97 -1.37 14.96 -6.26
C ALA A 97 -2.36 15.52 -5.23
N ILE A 98 -3.47 14.81 -5.02
CA ILE A 98 -4.45 15.08 -3.96
C ILE A 98 -4.63 13.83 -3.08
N PHE A 99 -4.69 14.04 -1.76
CA PHE A 99 -4.84 13.00 -0.75
C PHE A 99 -5.95 13.33 0.24
N TYR A 100 -6.92 12.43 0.38
CA TYR A 100 -8.02 12.54 1.32
C TYR A 100 -7.78 11.64 2.54
N VAL A 101 -7.69 12.26 3.71
CA VAL A 101 -7.62 11.56 5.00
C VAL A 101 -9.00 11.01 5.34
N GLY A 102 -9.06 9.81 5.91
CA GLY A 102 -10.30 9.17 6.33
C GLY A 102 -10.76 9.60 7.73
N GLY A 103 -11.27 8.66 8.51
CA GLY A 103 -12.22 8.90 9.61
C GLY A 103 -13.66 8.94 9.10
N HIS A 104 -14.67 8.90 9.98
CA HIS A 104 -16.06 8.86 9.51
C HIS A 104 -16.58 10.21 8.98
N GLY A 105 -15.97 11.34 9.35
CA GLY A 105 -16.41 12.69 8.94
C GLY A 105 -16.58 12.91 7.42
N PRO A 106 -15.63 12.51 6.54
CA PRO A 106 -15.77 12.56 5.08
C PRO A 106 -17.08 12.00 4.51
N MET A 107 -17.69 11.01 5.17
CA MET A 107 -18.98 10.44 4.76
C MET A 107 -20.16 11.40 4.91
N PHE A 108 -19.97 12.52 5.59
CA PHE A 108 -21.02 13.48 5.93
C PHE A 108 -20.77 14.87 5.36
N ASP A 109 -19.65 15.12 4.70
CA ASP A 109 -19.41 16.38 3.99
C ASP A 109 -18.76 16.17 2.62
N LEU A 110 -17.59 15.53 2.58
CA LEU A 110 -16.75 15.47 1.38
C LEU A 110 -17.33 14.61 0.26
N HIS A 111 -18.17 13.61 0.57
CA HIS A 111 -18.74 12.72 -0.45
C HIS A 111 -19.76 13.39 -1.38
N TYR A 112 -20.32 14.54 -0.99
CA TYR A 112 -21.23 15.35 -1.82
C TYR A 112 -20.81 16.81 -1.98
N ASP A 113 -19.68 17.21 -1.39
CA ASP A 113 -19.16 18.57 -1.52
C ASP A 113 -18.77 18.85 -2.97
N GLU A 114 -19.43 19.83 -3.60
CA GLU A 114 -19.25 20.12 -5.03
C GLU A 114 -17.81 20.53 -5.36
N THR A 115 -17.11 21.19 -4.43
CA THR A 115 -15.72 21.58 -4.60
C THR A 115 -14.81 20.36 -4.60
N SER A 116 -14.98 19.46 -3.63
CA SER A 116 -14.26 18.19 -3.52
C SER A 116 -14.43 17.35 -4.80
N LEU A 117 -15.67 17.19 -5.26
CA LEU A 117 -15.97 16.45 -6.50
C LEU A 117 -15.31 17.09 -7.73
N ALA A 118 -15.34 18.42 -7.83
CA ALA A 118 -14.69 19.16 -8.91
C ALA A 118 -13.17 19.07 -8.88
N LEU A 119 -12.55 19.12 -7.69
CA LEU A 119 -11.11 18.93 -7.50
C LEU A 119 -10.69 17.54 -7.94
N ILE A 120 -11.38 16.50 -7.48
CA ILE A 120 -11.09 15.11 -7.88
C ILE A 120 -11.13 14.97 -9.41
N GLN A 121 -12.18 15.48 -10.04
CA GLN A 121 -12.30 15.47 -11.50
C GLN A 121 -11.14 16.23 -12.16
N ALA A 122 -10.76 17.39 -11.64
CA ALA A 122 -9.69 18.21 -12.20
C ALA A 122 -8.31 17.56 -12.07
N PHE A 123 -7.99 16.97 -10.91
CA PHE A 123 -6.76 16.21 -10.70
C PHE A 123 -6.70 14.98 -11.63
N ALA A 124 -7.77 14.18 -11.68
CA ALA A 124 -7.84 13.00 -12.54
C ALA A 124 -7.76 13.38 -14.03
N THR A 125 -8.47 14.41 -14.48
CA THR A 125 -8.40 14.91 -15.86
C THR A 125 -6.98 15.36 -16.23
N ALA A 126 -6.23 15.92 -15.27
CA ALA A 126 -4.83 16.29 -15.44
C ALA A 126 -3.85 15.11 -15.38
N GLY A 127 -4.34 13.88 -15.21
CA GLY A 127 -3.53 12.67 -15.04
C GLY A 127 -2.80 12.59 -13.69
N LYS A 128 -3.15 13.47 -12.74
CA LYS A 128 -2.52 13.54 -11.42
C LYS A 128 -3.11 12.48 -10.49
N PRO A 129 -2.31 11.87 -9.60
CA PRO A 129 -2.81 10.90 -8.65
C PRO A 129 -3.91 11.47 -7.75
N VAL A 130 -4.99 10.71 -7.60
CA VAL A 130 -6.04 10.94 -6.60
C VAL A 130 -5.96 9.80 -5.60
N SER A 131 -5.97 10.12 -4.31
CA SER A 131 -5.73 9.13 -3.27
C SER A 131 -6.57 9.34 -2.01
N ALA A 132 -6.91 8.23 -1.32
CA ALA A 132 -7.66 8.28 -0.08
C ALA A 132 -7.49 7.02 0.78
N VAL A 133 -7.69 7.10 2.09
CA VAL A 133 -7.59 5.96 3.02
C VAL A 133 -8.86 5.79 3.85
N CYS A 134 -9.15 4.56 4.29
CA CYS A 134 -10.21 4.23 5.24
C CYS A 134 -11.60 4.58 4.69
N HIS A 135 -12.35 5.51 5.30
CA HIS A 135 -13.59 6.04 4.73
C HIS A 135 -13.36 7.14 3.70
N GLY A 136 -12.15 7.70 3.62
CA GLY A 136 -11.76 8.72 2.64
C GLY A 136 -12.15 8.38 1.19
N PRO A 137 -12.01 7.13 0.69
CA PRO A 137 -12.46 6.71 -0.64
C PRO A 137 -13.94 6.99 -0.95
N THR A 138 -14.77 7.28 0.06
CA THR A 138 -16.14 7.74 -0.13
C THR A 138 -16.25 8.95 -1.07
N VAL A 139 -15.24 9.83 -1.09
CA VAL A 139 -15.22 11.01 -1.96
C VAL A 139 -15.24 10.67 -3.45
N PHE A 140 -14.85 9.44 -3.82
CA PHE A 140 -14.84 8.99 -5.20
C PHE A 140 -16.19 8.42 -5.68
N LEU A 141 -17.12 8.13 -4.77
CA LEU A 141 -18.40 7.46 -5.11
C LEU A 141 -19.28 8.30 -6.04
N LYS A 142 -19.31 9.63 -5.82
CA LYS A 142 -20.06 10.58 -6.65
C LYS A 142 -19.20 11.35 -7.64
N ALA A 143 -17.87 11.17 -7.60
CA ALA A 143 -16.98 11.82 -8.54
C ALA A 143 -17.17 11.24 -9.95
N THR A 144 -17.02 12.09 -10.96
CA THR A 144 -17.15 11.70 -12.36
C THR A 144 -15.95 12.17 -13.16
N THR A 145 -15.63 11.45 -14.23
CA THR A 145 -14.71 11.94 -15.27
C THR A 145 -15.31 13.14 -15.99
N LYS A 146 -14.50 13.89 -16.74
CA LYS A 146 -14.99 14.98 -17.59
C LYS A 146 -16.07 14.55 -18.59
N ALA A 147 -16.08 13.27 -18.98
CA ALA A 147 -17.08 12.67 -19.86
C ALA A 147 -18.39 12.26 -19.15
N GLY A 148 -18.50 12.52 -17.84
CA GLY A 148 -19.68 12.19 -17.03
C GLY A 148 -19.77 10.72 -16.58
N GLN A 149 -18.73 9.91 -16.83
CA GLN A 149 -18.70 8.53 -16.32
C GLN A 149 -18.32 8.52 -14.83
N PRO A 150 -18.83 7.57 -14.02
CA PRO A 150 -18.36 7.37 -12.65
C PRO A 150 -16.84 7.23 -12.62
N LEU A 151 -16.16 7.98 -11.74
CA LEU A 151 -14.70 8.00 -11.69
C LEU A 151 -14.11 6.61 -11.45
N LEU A 152 -14.79 5.80 -10.62
CA LEU A 152 -14.39 4.46 -10.24
C LEU A 152 -14.81 3.36 -11.24
N ALA A 153 -15.41 3.70 -12.39
CA ALA A 153 -15.83 2.69 -13.35
C ALA A 153 -14.61 1.88 -13.84
N ASN A 154 -14.70 0.55 -13.73
CA ASN A 154 -13.62 -0.40 -14.03
C ASN A 154 -12.36 -0.28 -13.15
N SER A 155 -12.42 0.46 -12.04
CA SER A 155 -11.32 0.59 -11.09
C SER A 155 -11.30 -0.57 -10.10
N THR A 156 -10.12 -0.89 -9.55
CA THR A 156 -10.01 -1.75 -8.36
C THR A 156 -9.81 -0.85 -7.16
N VAL A 157 -10.60 -1.02 -6.11
CA VAL A 157 -10.67 -0.10 -4.98
C VAL A 157 -10.65 -0.90 -3.68
N THR A 158 -10.00 -0.36 -2.66
CA THR A 158 -10.21 -0.78 -1.27
C THR A 158 -10.69 0.43 -0.48
N ALA A 159 -11.36 0.21 0.64
CA ALA A 159 -11.78 1.21 1.61
C ALA A 159 -12.07 0.51 2.92
N PHE A 160 -12.50 1.24 3.95
CA PHE A 160 -12.93 0.64 5.20
C PHE A 160 -14.05 -0.37 4.93
N THR A 161 -13.85 -1.59 5.42
CA THR A 161 -14.70 -2.73 5.06
C THR A 161 -15.93 -2.78 5.95
N ASN A 162 -17.00 -3.43 5.47
CA ASN A 162 -18.21 -3.64 6.28
C ASN A 162 -17.91 -4.37 7.60
N VAL A 163 -16.95 -5.31 7.57
CA VAL A 163 -16.54 -6.07 8.75
C VAL A 163 -15.84 -5.18 9.77
N GLU A 164 -14.96 -4.29 9.33
CA GLU A 164 -14.30 -3.32 10.22
C GLU A 164 -15.32 -2.32 10.79
N GLU A 165 -16.31 -1.90 9.99
CA GLU A 165 -17.42 -1.04 10.44
C GLU A 165 -18.26 -1.70 11.55
N ASP A 166 -18.62 -2.97 11.35
CA ASP A 166 -19.36 -3.74 12.36
C ASP A 166 -18.53 -3.91 13.65
N GLN A 167 -17.21 -4.08 13.54
CA GLN A 167 -16.32 -4.23 14.69
C GLN A 167 -16.18 -2.96 15.52
N VAL A 168 -16.25 -1.78 14.89
CA VAL A 168 -16.32 -0.49 15.61
C VAL A 168 -17.73 -0.12 16.06
N GLN A 169 -18.73 -0.92 15.70
CA GLN A 169 -20.14 -0.77 16.13
C GLN A 169 -20.80 0.53 15.67
N LEU A 170 -20.36 1.09 14.53
CA LEU A 170 -20.90 2.35 13.98
C LEU A 170 -21.74 2.15 12.72
N THR A 171 -21.88 0.91 12.22
CA THR A 171 -22.70 0.56 11.04
C THR A 171 -24.08 1.22 11.02
N ALA A 172 -24.80 1.19 12.15
CA ALA A 172 -26.15 1.75 12.25
C ALA A 172 -26.20 3.29 12.22
N LEU A 173 -25.04 3.95 12.42
CA LEU A 173 -24.89 5.40 12.42
C LEU A 173 -24.40 5.92 11.05
N MET A 174 -23.96 5.02 10.18
CA MET A 174 -23.45 5.38 8.86
C MET A 174 -24.57 5.59 7.84
N PRO A 175 -24.45 6.60 6.96
CA PRO A 175 -25.47 6.89 5.94
C PRO A 175 -25.53 5.81 4.85
N TYR A 176 -24.42 5.08 4.67
CA TYR A 176 -24.22 3.94 3.78
C TYR A 176 -22.89 3.28 4.17
N LEU A 177 -22.59 2.11 3.62
CA LEU A 177 -21.28 1.47 3.77
C LEU A 177 -20.46 1.66 2.51
N VAL A 178 -19.20 2.11 2.65
CA VAL A 178 -18.36 2.49 1.50
C VAL A 178 -18.11 1.29 0.58
N GLU A 179 -17.84 0.11 1.14
CA GLU A 179 -17.71 -1.14 0.39
C GLU A 179 -18.96 -1.44 -0.45
N ASP A 180 -20.15 -1.34 0.13
CA ASP A 180 -21.41 -1.61 -0.57
C ASP A 180 -21.64 -0.62 -1.71
N GLU A 181 -21.33 0.66 -1.51
CA GLU A 181 -21.45 1.68 -2.54
C GLU A 181 -20.46 1.46 -3.69
N VAL A 182 -19.20 1.08 -3.40
CA VAL A 182 -18.25 0.72 -4.46
C VAL A 182 -18.76 -0.46 -5.28
N ASN A 183 -19.32 -1.49 -4.64
CA ASN A 183 -19.87 -2.66 -5.32
C ASN A 183 -21.08 -2.34 -6.22
N LYS A 184 -21.73 -1.19 -6.04
CA LYS A 184 -22.82 -0.72 -6.92
C LYS A 184 -22.31 -0.05 -8.20
N ILE A 185 -21.03 0.33 -8.26
CA ILE A 185 -20.46 1.05 -9.40
C ILE A 185 -20.14 0.06 -10.53
N PRO A 186 -20.68 0.26 -11.75
CA PRO A 186 -20.43 -0.64 -12.86
C PRO A 186 -18.94 -0.85 -13.17
N GLY A 187 -18.49 -2.11 -13.11
CA GLY A 187 -17.12 -2.51 -13.39
C GLY A 187 -16.12 -2.27 -12.26
N ALA A 188 -16.48 -1.51 -11.22
CA ALA A 188 -15.61 -1.35 -10.06
C ALA A 188 -15.46 -2.71 -9.34
N THR A 189 -14.27 -2.97 -8.82
CA THR A 189 -13.98 -4.18 -8.03
C THR A 189 -13.48 -3.77 -6.65
N PHE A 190 -14.24 -4.10 -5.62
CA PHE A 190 -13.78 -3.95 -4.24
C PHE A 190 -12.86 -5.11 -3.85
N VAL A 191 -11.71 -4.81 -3.26
CA VAL A 191 -10.78 -5.81 -2.71
C VAL A 191 -10.41 -5.45 -1.29
N LYS A 192 -10.03 -6.46 -0.50
CA LYS A 192 -9.71 -6.34 0.92
C LYS A 192 -8.39 -7.03 1.24
N ALA A 193 -7.82 -6.75 2.40
CA ALA A 193 -6.89 -7.64 3.06
C ALA A 193 -7.57 -8.97 3.41
N ASP A 194 -6.76 -10.01 3.62
CA ASP A 194 -7.26 -11.32 4.03
C ASP A 194 -7.89 -11.29 5.43
N GLN A 195 -7.49 -10.32 6.27
CA GLN A 195 -8.01 -10.09 7.61
C GLN A 195 -8.31 -8.59 7.83
N PRO A 196 -9.31 -8.23 8.66
CA PRO A 196 -9.57 -6.84 9.02
C PRO A 196 -8.37 -6.22 9.74
N TRP A 197 -8.22 -4.89 9.66
CA TRP A 197 -7.14 -4.09 10.27
C TRP A 197 -5.73 -4.33 9.71
N VAL A 198 -5.56 -5.29 8.80
CA VAL A 198 -4.29 -5.50 8.09
C VAL A 198 -4.15 -4.46 6.99
N GLU A 199 -2.91 -4.02 6.75
CA GLU A 199 -2.57 -3.12 5.65
C GLU A 199 -3.07 -3.68 4.31
N LYS A 200 -3.77 -2.82 3.56
CA LYS A 200 -4.12 -3.05 2.16
C LYS A 200 -4.12 -1.73 1.42
N VAL A 201 -3.19 -1.60 0.49
CA VAL A 201 -3.16 -0.51 -0.48
C VAL A 201 -3.43 -1.06 -1.87
N VAL A 202 -4.24 -0.34 -2.63
CA VAL A 202 -4.60 -0.65 -4.00
C VAL A 202 -4.23 0.53 -4.88
N VAL A 203 -3.43 0.25 -5.91
CA VAL A 203 -3.14 1.20 -6.98
C VAL A 203 -3.84 0.71 -8.24
N SER A 204 -4.75 1.52 -8.76
CA SER A 204 -5.47 1.26 -9.99
C SER A 204 -5.51 2.51 -10.88
N LYS A 205 -6.39 2.50 -11.87
CA LYS A 205 -6.71 3.68 -12.68
C LYS A 205 -8.14 4.13 -12.46
N THR A 206 -8.38 5.44 -12.52
CA THR A 206 -9.72 6.01 -12.71
C THR A 206 -10.22 5.67 -14.13
N ALA A 207 -11.51 5.85 -14.38
CA ALA A 207 -12.11 5.58 -15.69
C ALA A 207 -11.49 6.41 -16.85
N ASP A 208 -10.91 7.58 -16.55
CA ASP A 208 -10.16 8.41 -17.50
C ASP A 208 -8.63 8.20 -17.46
N GLY A 209 -8.13 7.22 -16.71
CA GLY A 209 -6.75 6.74 -16.78
C GLY A 209 -5.76 7.39 -15.81
N ALA A 210 -6.21 8.28 -14.91
CA ALA A 210 -5.37 8.79 -13.83
C ALA A 210 -5.06 7.71 -12.79
N THR A 211 -3.95 7.86 -12.09
CA THR A 211 -3.60 6.95 -10.99
C THR A 211 -4.58 7.15 -9.82
N LEU A 212 -5.23 6.05 -9.40
CA LEU A 212 -6.07 5.99 -8.22
C LEU A 212 -5.36 5.17 -7.15
N ILE A 213 -5.22 5.71 -5.95
CA ILE A 213 -4.57 5.02 -4.82
C ILE A 213 -5.56 4.98 -3.66
N THR A 214 -5.88 3.78 -3.17
CA THR A 214 -6.80 3.63 -2.03
C THR A 214 -6.20 2.74 -0.96
N GLY A 215 -6.40 3.10 0.31
CA GLY A 215 -5.98 2.32 1.48
C GLY A 215 -7.19 1.88 2.30
N GLN A 216 -7.15 0.65 2.83
CA GLN A 216 -8.31 0.05 3.49
C GLN A 216 -8.65 0.69 4.84
N ASN A 217 -7.64 0.97 5.67
CA ASN A 217 -7.81 1.26 7.10
C ASN A 217 -6.59 2.07 7.60
N PRO A 218 -6.54 2.46 8.89
CA PRO A 218 -5.41 3.23 9.43
C PRO A 218 -4.03 2.63 9.15
N ALA A 219 -3.89 1.30 9.23
CA ALA A 219 -2.63 0.59 8.95
C ALA A 219 -2.16 0.77 7.49
N SER A 220 -3.05 1.17 6.60
CA SER A 220 -2.77 1.39 5.19
C SER A 220 -2.32 2.82 4.85
N ALA A 221 -2.33 3.75 5.82
CA ALA A 221 -2.07 5.16 5.56
C ALA A 221 -0.64 5.41 5.03
N THR A 222 0.37 4.79 5.64
CA THR A 222 1.77 4.89 5.21
C THR A 222 1.98 4.34 3.80
N GLY A 223 1.30 3.24 3.45
CA GLY A 223 1.46 2.59 2.15
C GLY A 223 0.99 3.45 0.97
N ILE A 224 0.01 4.35 1.15
CA ILE A 224 -0.44 5.30 0.11
C ILE A 224 0.69 6.23 -0.32
N ILE A 225 1.57 6.58 0.61
CA ILE A 225 2.57 7.64 0.46
C ILE A 225 3.69 7.23 -0.49
N PHE A 226 4.11 5.97 -0.43
CA PHE A 226 5.09 5.43 -1.36
C PHE A 226 4.65 5.63 -2.82
N PHE A 227 3.36 5.48 -3.10
CA PHE A 227 2.84 5.65 -4.45
C PHE A 227 2.64 7.11 -4.85
N LEU A 228 2.35 8.01 -3.91
CA LEU A 228 2.29 9.46 -4.19
C LEU A 228 3.67 10.01 -4.58
N ILE A 229 4.73 9.64 -3.85
CA ILE A 229 6.10 10.03 -4.18
C ILE A 229 6.52 9.41 -5.52
N SER A 230 6.26 8.11 -5.72
CA SER A 230 6.65 7.39 -6.94
C SER A 230 5.93 7.89 -8.20
N ALA A 231 4.67 8.33 -8.07
CA ALA A 231 3.90 8.89 -9.16
C ALA A 231 4.27 10.36 -9.46
N GLY A 232 4.59 11.15 -8.43
CA GLY A 232 5.05 12.54 -8.57
C GLY A 232 6.46 12.68 -9.15
N LEU A 233 7.33 11.69 -8.92
CA LEU A 233 8.70 11.65 -9.47
C LEU A 233 8.76 11.25 -10.95
N ARG A 234 7.69 10.67 -11.52
CA ARG A 234 7.56 10.44 -12.97
C ARG A 234 7.10 11.70 -13.69
N ARG A 235 7.77 12.84 -13.47
CA ARG A 235 7.78 13.86 -14.53
C ARG A 235 8.47 13.21 -15.73
N PRO A 236 7.91 13.27 -16.94
CA PRO A 236 8.74 13.08 -18.12
C PRO A 236 9.72 14.24 -18.12
N GLN A 237 10.88 14.06 -17.50
CA GLN A 237 12.04 14.87 -17.81
C GLN A 237 12.28 14.61 -19.29
N CYS A 238 11.99 15.61 -20.13
CA CYS A 238 12.64 15.67 -21.42
C CYS A 238 14.13 15.62 -21.12
N ILE A 239 14.74 14.46 -21.38
CA ILE A 239 16.19 14.30 -21.39
C ILE A 239 16.65 15.28 -22.47
N SER A 240 17.21 16.42 -22.07
CA SER A 240 17.95 17.25 -23.01
C SER A 240 19.27 16.52 -23.23
N ASP A 241 19.37 15.81 -24.35
CA ASP A 241 20.64 15.32 -24.85
C ASP A 241 21.60 16.51 -24.98
N THR A 242 22.57 16.57 -24.08
CA THR A 242 23.73 17.44 -24.24
C THR A 242 24.73 16.67 -25.08
N LEU A 243 24.51 16.61 -26.39
CA LEU A 243 25.56 16.28 -27.35
C LEU A 243 26.17 17.57 -27.87
N SER A 244 27.47 17.68 -27.60
CA SER A 244 28.35 18.77 -27.98
C SER A 244 28.39 19.00 -29.49
N SER A 245 28.16 20.27 -29.86
CA SER A 245 28.73 21.06 -30.97
C SER A 245 29.04 20.38 -32.32
N THR A 246 28.35 20.79 -33.39
CA THR A 246 28.82 21.79 -34.37
C THR A 246 27.91 21.86 -35.62
N LEU A 247 27.83 23.06 -36.23
CA LEU A 247 27.21 23.46 -37.52
C LEU A 247 25.73 24.00 -37.57
N THR A 248 25.64 25.33 -37.43
CA THR A 248 24.97 26.34 -38.30
C THR A 248 23.55 26.16 -38.89
N VAL A 249 22.54 26.85 -38.27
CA VAL A 249 21.51 27.86 -38.75
C VAL A 249 20.78 27.66 -40.12
N PRO A 250 19.51 28.11 -40.39
CA PRO A 250 18.42 28.71 -39.56
C PRO A 250 16.97 28.12 -39.69
N ILE A 251 16.12 28.46 -38.70
CA ILE A 251 14.67 28.83 -38.75
C ILE A 251 13.62 27.81 -39.29
N VAL A 252 12.67 27.42 -38.42
CA VAL A 252 11.18 27.57 -38.48
C VAL A 252 10.54 26.51 -37.56
N SER A 253 9.79 26.94 -36.54
CA SER A 253 8.83 26.12 -35.78
C SER A 253 7.56 25.95 -36.65
N PRO A 254 6.88 24.77 -36.71
CA PRO A 254 5.97 24.39 -35.63
C PRO A 254 5.78 22.88 -35.39
N MET A 255 5.30 22.59 -34.17
CA MET A 255 4.32 21.56 -33.78
C MET A 255 4.58 20.08 -34.10
N CYS A 256 4.62 19.30 -33.02
CA CYS A 256 4.49 17.84 -33.00
C CYS A 256 3.30 17.34 -33.84
N THR A 257 3.58 16.62 -34.92
CA THR A 257 2.67 15.63 -35.50
C THR A 257 3.50 14.53 -36.19
N GLU A 258 3.16 13.28 -35.90
CA GLU A 258 3.57 12.00 -36.53
C GLU A 258 5.06 11.60 -36.56
N ILE A 259 5.36 10.39 -36.05
CA ILE A 259 5.55 9.18 -36.87
C ILE A 259 5.61 7.98 -35.92
N ALA A 260 4.58 7.13 -36.01
CA ALA A 260 4.75 5.70 -35.77
C ALA A 260 5.45 5.11 -37.01
N LYS A 261 6.61 4.49 -36.83
CA LYS A 261 7.16 3.41 -37.67
C LYS A 261 8.55 3.03 -37.14
N THR A 262 8.61 1.92 -36.42
CA THR A 262 9.40 0.72 -36.72
C THR A 262 9.73 -0.01 -35.42
N SER A 263 8.91 -0.99 -35.06
CA SER A 263 9.34 -2.13 -34.24
C SER A 263 8.30 -3.25 -34.35
N THR A 264 8.81 -4.43 -34.63
CA THR A 264 8.16 -5.62 -35.18
C THR A 264 7.43 -6.46 -34.13
N ALA A 265 6.60 -5.84 -33.28
CA ALA A 265 5.84 -6.54 -32.23
C ALA A 265 4.32 -6.25 -32.24
N ALA A 266 3.78 -5.71 -33.34
CA ALA A 266 2.37 -5.30 -33.44
C ALA A 266 1.63 -5.92 -34.65
N LYS A 267 1.77 -7.24 -34.87
CA LYS A 267 0.95 -7.99 -35.85
C LYS A 267 0.10 -9.13 -35.24
N GLY A 268 0.12 -9.33 -33.93
CA GLY A 268 -0.70 -10.35 -33.25
C GLY A 268 -2.05 -9.87 -32.71
N VAL A 269 -2.25 -8.57 -32.49
CA VAL A 269 -3.40 -8.05 -31.71
C VAL A 269 -4.48 -7.39 -32.58
N ALA A 270 -4.18 -7.05 -33.84
CA ALA A 270 -5.13 -6.41 -34.76
C ALA A 270 -5.93 -7.37 -35.66
N ALA A 271 -5.82 -8.69 -35.46
CA ALA A 271 -6.62 -9.69 -36.19
C ALA A 271 -7.83 -10.23 -35.40
N MET A 272 -7.95 -9.89 -34.11
CA MET A 272 -9.01 -10.43 -33.23
C MET A 272 -10.14 -9.43 -32.92
N GLN A 273 -10.09 -8.23 -33.53
CA GLN A 273 -11.07 -7.15 -33.31
C GLN A 273 -11.91 -6.81 -34.55
N ARG A 274 -11.92 -7.71 -35.55
CA ARG A 274 -12.76 -7.62 -36.77
C ARG A 274 -13.59 -8.88 -37.04
N MET A 275 -14.05 -9.55 -35.99
CA MET A 275 -15.00 -10.65 -36.12
C MET A 275 -16.01 -10.64 -34.96
N TYR A 276 -16.60 -9.47 -34.70
CA TYR A 276 -17.78 -9.33 -33.82
C TYR A 276 -18.65 -8.14 -34.26
N ILE A 277 -18.89 -8.01 -35.56
CA ILE A 277 -20.02 -7.25 -36.12
C ILE A 277 -20.55 -8.11 -37.27
N PHE A 278 -21.87 -8.31 -37.30
CA PHE A 278 -22.65 -9.28 -38.10
C PHE A 278 -22.76 -10.69 -37.49
N ILE A 279 -23.71 -10.86 -36.56
CA ILE A 279 -24.99 -11.56 -36.76
C ILE A 279 -25.82 -11.36 -35.48
N ALA A 280 -26.70 -10.37 -35.50
CA ALA A 280 -28.03 -10.42 -34.90
C ALA A 280 -28.87 -9.46 -35.76
N PRO A 281 -30.09 -9.80 -36.20
CA PRO A 281 -31.08 -10.47 -35.37
C PRO A 281 -31.85 -11.59 -36.09
N ALA A 282 -32.25 -12.63 -35.36
CA ALA A 282 -33.59 -13.22 -35.44
C ALA A 282 -33.65 -14.48 -34.56
N HIS A 283 -34.83 -14.72 -34.02
CA HIS A 283 -35.28 -15.93 -33.31
C HIS A 283 -35.08 -15.93 -31.80
N ALA A 284 -35.98 -15.19 -31.16
CA ALA A 284 -36.73 -15.75 -30.04
C ALA A 284 -37.29 -17.14 -30.41
N ARG A 285 -37.30 -18.05 -29.41
CA ARG A 285 -37.77 -19.45 -29.42
C ARG A 285 -36.72 -20.50 -29.80
N GLN A 286 -36.00 -21.00 -28.80
CA GLN A 286 -36.13 -22.37 -28.26
C GLN A 286 -35.02 -22.60 -27.23
N GLY A 287 -35.35 -23.28 -26.12
CA GLY A 287 -34.45 -23.50 -25.00
C GLY A 287 -33.22 -24.32 -25.36
N SER A 288 -32.06 -23.92 -24.86
CA SER A 288 -30.92 -24.82 -24.71
C SER A 288 -30.07 -24.40 -23.52
N THR A 289 -29.85 -25.34 -22.62
CA THR A 289 -29.01 -25.28 -21.42
C THR A 289 -27.55 -25.55 -21.80
N GLN A 290 -26.65 -24.58 -21.65
CA GLN A 290 -25.20 -24.87 -21.52
C GLN A 290 -24.49 -23.85 -20.59
N PRO A 291 -24.11 -24.24 -19.36
CA PRO A 291 -23.43 -23.38 -18.38
C PRO A 291 -21.90 -23.27 -18.58
N HIS A 292 -21.31 -23.92 -19.59
CA HIS A 292 -19.85 -24.08 -19.67
C HIS A 292 -19.07 -22.91 -20.29
N VAL A 293 -19.71 -22.00 -21.05
CA VAL A 293 -19.01 -20.92 -21.77
C VAL A 293 -18.81 -19.65 -20.93
N PHE A 294 -19.66 -19.43 -19.90
CA PHE A 294 -19.55 -18.27 -19.00
C PHE A 294 -18.48 -18.43 -17.90
N LEU A 295 -18.25 -19.66 -17.41
CA LEU A 295 -17.24 -19.92 -16.37
C LEU A 295 -15.80 -19.72 -16.87
N THR A 296 -15.52 -19.94 -18.15
CA THR A 296 -14.17 -19.81 -18.71
C THR A 296 -13.70 -18.35 -18.82
N SER A 297 -14.59 -17.41 -19.14
CA SER A 297 -14.25 -15.98 -19.24
C SER A 297 -14.05 -15.32 -17.88
N LEU A 298 -14.85 -15.68 -16.87
CA LEU A 298 -14.71 -15.16 -15.50
C LEU A 298 -13.41 -15.65 -14.83
N ALA A 299 -13.03 -16.91 -15.08
CA ALA A 299 -11.78 -17.50 -14.60
C ALA A 299 -10.53 -16.95 -15.33
N MET A 300 -10.67 -16.45 -16.56
CA MET A 300 -9.59 -15.73 -17.27
C MET A 300 -9.41 -14.32 -16.73
N LEU A 301 -10.50 -13.59 -16.47
CA LEU A 301 -10.46 -12.22 -15.96
C LEU A 301 -9.93 -12.17 -14.52
N HIS A 302 -10.37 -13.10 -13.65
CA HIS A 302 -9.79 -13.28 -12.31
C HIS A 302 -8.29 -13.61 -12.35
N ARG A 303 -7.86 -14.42 -13.33
CA ARG A 303 -6.43 -14.72 -13.53
C ARG A 303 -5.63 -13.49 -13.96
N HIS A 304 -6.20 -12.60 -14.76
CA HIS A 304 -5.53 -11.36 -15.19
C HIS A 304 -5.45 -10.33 -14.07
N MET A 305 -6.51 -10.16 -13.27
CA MET A 305 -6.50 -9.22 -12.14
C MET A 305 -5.56 -9.67 -11.00
N LYS A 306 -5.52 -10.98 -10.68
CA LYS A 306 -4.51 -11.53 -9.75
C LYS A 306 -3.09 -11.35 -10.26
N ARG A 307 -2.89 -11.41 -11.58
CA ARG A 307 -1.60 -11.15 -12.22
C ARG A 307 -1.20 -9.68 -12.06
N TYR A 308 -2.09 -8.74 -12.38
CA TYR A 308 -1.81 -7.30 -12.25
C TYR A 308 -1.51 -6.84 -10.80
N ALA A 309 -2.27 -7.32 -9.81
CA ALA A 309 -2.00 -7.03 -8.40
C ALA A 309 -0.69 -7.68 -7.91
N ARG A 310 -0.36 -8.87 -8.43
CA ARG A 310 0.93 -9.52 -8.18
C ARG A 310 2.06 -8.71 -8.82
N ASP A 311 1.92 -8.31 -10.07
CA ASP A 311 2.89 -7.54 -10.85
C ASP A 311 3.22 -6.19 -10.18
N GLY A 312 2.23 -5.51 -9.58
CA GLY A 312 2.45 -4.25 -8.86
C GLY A 312 3.31 -4.39 -7.59
N VAL A 313 3.08 -5.44 -6.78
CA VAL A 313 3.88 -5.72 -5.57
C VAL A 313 5.28 -6.26 -5.94
N VAL A 314 5.38 -7.02 -7.03
CA VAL A 314 6.67 -7.45 -7.60
C VAL A 314 7.46 -6.24 -8.07
N HIS A 315 6.81 -5.26 -8.68
CA HIS A 315 7.48 -4.05 -9.16
C HIS A 315 8.07 -3.22 -8.01
N LEU A 316 7.40 -3.14 -6.84
CA LEU A 316 7.93 -2.45 -5.66
C LEU A 316 9.18 -3.15 -5.11
N ALA A 317 9.13 -4.46 -4.90
CA ALA A 317 10.30 -5.21 -4.43
C ALA A 317 11.44 -5.19 -5.46
N ALA A 318 11.14 -5.21 -6.75
CA ALA A 318 12.14 -5.07 -7.80
C ALA A 318 12.78 -3.67 -7.78
N SER A 319 12.01 -2.60 -7.51
CA SER A 319 12.57 -1.25 -7.36
C SER A 319 13.41 -1.11 -6.09
N GLU A 320 12.95 -1.59 -4.95
CA GLU A 320 13.72 -1.59 -3.70
C GLU A 320 15.03 -2.37 -3.89
N LEU A 321 14.97 -3.57 -4.50
CA LEU A 321 16.16 -4.38 -4.81
C LEU A 321 17.13 -3.66 -5.77
N ALA A 322 16.61 -2.88 -6.71
CA ALA A 322 17.44 -2.10 -7.63
C ALA A 322 18.22 -1.01 -6.88
N GLU A 323 17.59 -0.36 -5.89
CA GLU A 323 18.15 0.72 -5.08
C GLU A 323 19.11 0.25 -3.97
N LEU A 324 19.02 -1.03 -3.55
CA LEU A 324 19.94 -1.59 -2.56
C LEU A 324 21.41 -1.49 -3.00
N THR A 325 22.24 -1.00 -2.07
CA THR A 325 23.69 -0.89 -2.26
C THR A 325 24.32 -2.28 -2.33
N VAL A 326 24.96 -2.58 -3.45
CA VAL A 326 25.70 -3.85 -3.63
C VAL A 326 27.10 -3.72 -3.05
N ALA A 327 27.44 -4.57 -2.08
CA ALA A 327 28.75 -4.63 -1.46
C ALA A 327 29.13 -6.07 -1.07
N ALA A 328 30.42 -6.33 -0.86
CA ALA A 328 30.83 -7.60 -0.24
C ALA A 328 30.36 -7.64 1.21
N GLN A 329 30.07 -8.85 1.73
CA GLN A 329 29.84 -9.03 3.16
C GLN A 329 31.08 -8.55 3.95
N GLY A 330 30.84 -7.79 5.01
CA GLY A 330 31.83 -7.42 6.00
C GLY A 330 32.29 -8.62 6.84
N PRO A 331 33.30 -8.42 7.70
CA PRO A 331 33.83 -9.49 8.55
C PRO A 331 32.79 -9.95 9.59
N GLN A 332 32.90 -11.21 10.00
CA GLN A 332 32.14 -11.77 11.12
C GLN A 332 32.74 -11.36 12.48
N ASP A 333 33.92 -10.77 12.49
CA ASP A 333 34.63 -10.40 13.71
C ASP A 333 33.77 -9.54 14.64
N GLY A 334 33.79 -9.88 15.93
CA GLY A 334 33.02 -9.18 16.96
C GLY A 334 31.52 -9.47 16.95
N TYR A 335 31.00 -10.27 16.01
CA TYR A 335 29.61 -10.69 16.06
C TYR A 335 29.34 -11.54 17.31
N ASP A 336 28.35 -11.10 18.08
CA ASP A 336 27.70 -11.88 19.11
C ASP A 336 26.20 -11.60 18.99
N ARG A 337 25.39 -12.66 19.06
CA ARG A 337 23.94 -12.54 18.97
C ARG A 337 23.37 -11.71 20.11
N ASP A 338 24.03 -11.70 21.27
CA ASP A 338 23.60 -10.92 22.44
C ASP A 338 23.76 -9.40 22.24
N LEU A 339 24.51 -8.97 21.22
CA LEU A 339 24.57 -7.56 20.79
C LEU A 339 23.28 -7.08 20.11
N PHE A 340 22.36 -8.00 19.82
CA PHE A 340 21.01 -7.73 19.35
C PHE A 340 20.03 -8.16 20.44
N PRO A 341 19.74 -7.31 21.45
CA PRO A 341 18.73 -7.63 22.46
C PRO A 341 17.42 -8.00 21.76
N HIS A 342 16.97 -9.24 21.94
CA HIS A 342 15.83 -9.80 21.22
C HIS A 342 14.91 -10.53 22.18
N TRP A 343 13.64 -10.61 21.79
CA TRP A 343 12.54 -10.98 22.67
C TRP A 343 12.39 -9.97 23.82
N ILE A 344 12.46 -8.67 23.48
CA ILE A 344 12.14 -7.62 24.45
C ILE A 344 10.65 -7.65 24.79
N SER A 345 10.31 -7.11 25.96
CA SER A 345 8.92 -6.89 26.37
C SER A 345 8.22 -5.96 25.39
N GLN A 346 7.04 -6.38 24.93
CA GLN A 346 6.12 -5.62 24.09
C GLN A 346 4.89 -5.12 24.88
N GLY A 347 4.99 -5.16 26.23
CA GLY A 347 3.88 -4.85 27.12
C GLY A 347 2.91 -6.02 27.31
N HIS A 348 1.94 -5.86 28.22
CA HIS A 348 0.92 -6.88 28.54
C HIS A 348 1.48 -8.28 28.85
N SER A 349 2.67 -8.34 29.43
CA SER A 349 3.41 -9.59 29.72
C SER A 349 3.85 -10.38 28.48
N CYS A 350 3.73 -9.81 27.28
CA CYS A 350 4.22 -10.42 26.04
C CYS A 350 5.67 -9.97 25.78
N ASP A 351 6.52 -10.91 25.38
CA ASP A 351 7.72 -10.54 24.64
C ASP A 351 7.45 -10.55 23.13
N THR A 352 8.43 -10.13 22.34
CA THR A 352 8.32 -10.07 20.88
C THR A 352 8.05 -11.45 20.26
N ARG A 353 8.59 -12.54 20.82
CA ARG A 353 8.34 -13.90 20.32
C ARG A 353 6.88 -14.27 20.52
N GLU A 354 6.31 -13.99 21.68
CA GLU A 354 4.91 -14.31 21.96
C GLU A 354 3.94 -13.47 21.12
N VAL A 355 4.31 -12.23 20.80
CA VAL A 355 3.54 -11.40 19.85
C VAL A 355 3.52 -12.04 18.46
N VAL A 356 4.67 -12.50 17.95
CA VAL A 356 4.73 -13.11 16.62
C VAL A 356 4.01 -14.46 16.58
N LEU A 357 4.16 -15.29 17.62
CA LEU A 357 3.40 -16.54 17.70
C LEU A 357 1.89 -16.30 17.75
N ALA A 358 1.44 -15.24 18.44
CA ALA A 358 0.02 -14.88 18.43
C ALA A 358 -0.45 -14.35 17.07
N ARG A 359 0.38 -13.55 16.38
CA ARG A 359 0.10 -12.96 15.06
C ARG A 359 -0.02 -14.01 13.96
N ASP A 360 0.91 -14.97 13.93
CA ASP A 360 1.03 -15.94 12.84
C ASP A 360 0.23 -17.23 13.09
N GLY A 361 -0.45 -17.31 14.23
CA GLY A 361 -1.23 -18.47 14.64
C GLY A 361 -2.73 -18.28 14.43
N THR A 362 -3.44 -19.38 14.25
CA THR A 362 -4.90 -19.45 14.19
C THR A 362 -5.44 -20.08 15.47
N ASP A 363 -6.59 -19.59 15.96
CA ASP A 363 -7.26 -20.06 17.18
C ASP A 363 -6.34 -20.06 18.43
N ILE A 364 -5.52 -19.00 18.55
CA ILE A 364 -4.56 -18.87 19.64
C ILE A 364 -5.25 -18.62 20.97
N VAL A 365 -4.96 -19.46 21.95
CA VAL A 365 -5.28 -19.24 23.36
C VAL A 365 -3.98 -18.96 24.11
N LYS A 366 -3.96 -17.88 24.90
CA LYS A 366 -2.79 -17.44 25.67
C LYS A 366 -3.04 -17.59 27.18
N ASN A 367 -1.98 -17.86 27.94
CA ASN A 367 -2.02 -17.75 29.40
C ASN A 367 -1.79 -16.29 29.86
N SER A 368 -1.79 -16.06 31.17
CA SER A 368 -1.56 -14.74 31.78
C SER A 368 -0.16 -14.16 31.55
N ALA A 369 0.81 -15.00 31.15
CA ALA A 369 2.15 -14.59 30.71
C ALA A 369 2.22 -14.36 29.19
N CYS A 370 1.08 -14.18 28.53
CA CYS A 370 0.93 -13.98 27.09
C CYS A 370 1.45 -15.15 26.20
N SER A 371 1.90 -16.23 26.81
CA SER A 371 2.44 -17.37 26.08
C SER A 371 1.31 -18.22 25.51
N PRO A 372 1.29 -18.54 24.20
CA PRO A 372 0.33 -19.45 23.62
C PRO A 372 0.34 -20.80 24.32
N THR A 373 -0.83 -21.26 24.72
CA THR A 373 -1.04 -22.60 25.32
C THR A 373 -1.73 -23.55 24.36
N SER A 374 -2.41 -23.03 23.34
CA SER A 374 -2.95 -23.81 22.23
C SER A 374 -3.12 -22.93 21.00
N GLY A 375 -3.21 -23.58 19.84
CA GLY A 375 -3.39 -22.93 18.56
C GLY A 375 -2.92 -23.82 17.42
N SER A 376 -2.92 -23.27 16.21
CA SER A 376 -2.39 -23.91 15.02
C SER A 376 -1.59 -22.91 14.20
N TRP A 377 -0.41 -23.33 13.72
CA TRP A 377 0.50 -22.49 12.94
C TRP A 377 0.85 -23.19 11.64
N LEU A 378 0.56 -22.54 10.51
CA LEU A 378 1.02 -22.99 9.20
C LEU A 378 2.41 -22.38 8.93
N SER A 379 3.45 -23.19 8.89
CA SER A 379 4.78 -22.71 8.54
C SER A 379 4.84 -22.36 7.05
N PRO A 380 5.16 -21.10 6.71
CA PRO A 380 5.24 -20.71 5.30
C PRO A 380 6.44 -21.32 4.57
N TYR A 381 7.48 -21.79 5.28
CA TYR A 381 8.71 -22.28 4.66
C TYR A 381 8.57 -23.69 4.09
N ASP A 382 7.75 -24.55 4.68
CA ASP A 382 7.56 -25.93 4.24
C ASP A 382 6.08 -26.33 4.07
N GLY A 383 5.15 -25.41 4.37
CA GLY A 383 3.71 -25.63 4.22
C GLY A 383 3.13 -26.60 5.25
N LYS A 384 3.86 -26.93 6.33
CA LYS A 384 3.38 -27.83 7.38
C LYS A 384 2.68 -27.07 8.49
N THR A 385 1.69 -27.71 9.09
CA THR A 385 0.93 -27.17 10.20
C THR A 385 1.38 -27.80 11.52
N TRP A 386 1.57 -26.97 12.54
CA TRP A 386 1.99 -27.37 13.88
C TRP A 386 0.98 -26.88 14.92
N THR A 387 0.81 -27.63 16.01
CA THR A 387 -0.05 -27.24 17.15
C THR A 387 0.73 -27.07 18.45
N ASP A 388 1.98 -27.53 18.49
CA ASP A 388 2.90 -27.29 19.58
C ASP A 388 3.85 -26.16 19.20
N LYS A 389 3.86 -25.08 20.00
CA LYS A 389 4.73 -23.94 19.76
C LYS A 389 6.22 -24.26 19.86
N SER A 390 6.60 -25.37 20.51
CA SER A 390 7.99 -25.82 20.61
C SER A 390 8.54 -26.37 19.30
N ASP A 391 7.66 -26.76 18.37
CA ASP A 391 8.03 -27.13 17.00
C ASP A 391 8.31 -25.90 16.11
N LEU A 392 8.07 -24.69 16.61
CA LEU A 392 8.21 -23.43 15.89
C LEU A 392 9.35 -22.57 16.44
N ASP A 393 10.16 -22.03 15.54
CA ASP A 393 11.05 -20.91 15.83
C ASP A 393 10.44 -19.62 15.24
N ILE A 394 10.78 -18.46 15.81
CA ILE A 394 10.56 -17.19 15.11
C ILE A 394 11.85 -16.92 14.33
N ASP A 395 11.75 -16.94 13.01
CA ASP A 395 12.87 -16.59 12.15
C ASP A 395 13.07 -15.09 12.10
N HIS A 396 14.34 -14.69 12.09
CA HIS A 396 14.78 -13.39 11.59
C HIS A 396 15.02 -13.55 10.09
N VAL A 397 14.07 -13.09 9.27
CA VAL A 397 14.07 -13.30 7.81
C VAL A 397 15.42 -12.94 7.22
N VAL A 398 15.94 -11.74 7.54
CA VAL A 398 17.37 -11.44 7.45
C VAL A 398 18.03 -11.84 8.78
N PRO A 399 18.88 -12.90 8.81
CA PRO A 399 19.53 -13.34 10.03
C PRO A 399 20.35 -12.22 10.68
N LEU A 400 20.37 -12.15 12.01
CA LEU A 400 21.11 -11.11 12.74
C LEU A 400 22.62 -11.11 12.42
N SER A 401 23.21 -12.30 12.17
CA SER A 401 24.60 -12.40 11.70
C SER A 401 24.76 -11.90 10.26
N ASN A 402 23.79 -12.12 9.38
CA ASN A 402 23.81 -11.54 8.04
C ASN A 402 23.67 -10.00 8.10
N ALA A 403 22.79 -9.49 8.96
CA ALA A 403 22.65 -8.07 9.21
C ALA A 403 23.96 -7.45 9.72
N TRP A 404 24.66 -8.12 10.64
CA TRP A 404 25.99 -7.72 11.11
C TRP A 404 26.97 -7.51 9.96
N LYS A 405 27.17 -8.55 9.15
CA LYS A 405 28.08 -8.54 7.99
C LYS A 405 27.65 -7.52 6.92
N SER A 406 26.37 -7.16 6.83
CA SER A 406 25.86 -6.24 5.82
C SER A 406 25.72 -4.78 6.26
N GLY A 407 26.12 -4.44 7.49
CA GLY A 407 26.23 -3.06 7.96
C GLY A 407 25.91 -2.85 9.44
N ALA A 408 25.25 -3.81 10.10
CA ALA A 408 24.83 -3.66 11.50
C ALA A 408 25.96 -3.76 12.53
N SER A 409 27.19 -4.11 12.10
CA SER A 409 28.38 -4.04 12.95
C SER A 409 28.64 -2.63 13.49
N GLU A 410 28.37 -1.60 12.68
CA GLU A 410 28.60 -0.19 13.02
C GLU A 410 27.44 0.45 13.77
N TRP A 411 26.34 -0.28 13.97
CA TRP A 411 25.14 0.27 14.61
C TRP A 411 25.30 0.40 16.12
N THR A 412 24.43 1.22 16.72
CA THR A 412 24.23 1.20 18.16
C THR A 412 23.46 -0.07 18.57
N THR A 413 23.53 -0.43 19.86
CA THR A 413 22.75 -1.55 20.40
C THR A 413 21.24 -1.32 20.25
N ASP A 414 20.77 -0.08 20.36
CA ASP A 414 19.35 0.25 20.19
C ASP A 414 18.88 -0.01 18.75
N GLN A 415 19.68 0.35 17.74
CA GLN A 415 19.38 0.06 16.34
C GLN A 415 19.32 -1.45 16.07
N ARG A 416 20.26 -2.22 16.64
CA ARG A 416 20.24 -3.68 16.57
C ARG A 416 19.03 -4.30 17.27
N GLN A 417 18.65 -3.76 18.43
CA GLN A 417 17.44 -4.16 19.15
C GLN A 417 16.19 -3.89 18.31
N ILE A 418 16.09 -2.75 17.63
CA ILE A 418 14.94 -2.43 16.76
C ILE A 418 14.82 -3.49 15.66
N LEU A 419 15.89 -3.77 14.91
CA LEU A 419 15.86 -4.81 13.87
C LEU A 419 15.46 -6.18 14.44
N ALA A 420 15.99 -6.55 15.61
CA ALA A 420 15.76 -7.88 16.17
C ALA A 420 14.35 -8.08 16.72
N ASN A 421 13.58 -7.01 16.92
CA ASN A 421 12.22 -7.02 17.44
C ASN A 421 11.22 -6.31 16.51
N ASP A 422 11.56 -6.18 15.22
CA ASP A 422 10.74 -5.48 14.25
C ASP A 422 9.45 -6.25 13.94
N LEU A 423 8.32 -5.68 14.36
CA LEU A 423 6.97 -6.19 14.14
C LEU A 423 6.23 -5.47 12.99
N GLU A 424 6.79 -4.36 12.49
CA GLU A 424 6.19 -3.51 11.47
C GLU A 424 6.60 -3.96 10.06
N ASN A 425 7.83 -4.41 9.89
CA ASN A 425 8.36 -4.97 8.64
C ASN A 425 8.42 -6.50 8.72
N PRO A 426 8.56 -7.19 7.57
CA PRO A 426 8.51 -8.66 7.54
C PRO A 426 9.84 -9.30 7.99
N GLN A 427 10.39 -8.84 9.10
CA GLN A 427 11.64 -9.34 9.66
C GLN A 427 11.44 -10.56 10.56
N LEU A 428 10.28 -10.70 11.19
CA LEU A 428 9.96 -11.81 12.08
C LEU A 428 8.82 -12.66 11.50
N VAL A 429 8.99 -13.99 11.50
CA VAL A 429 7.95 -14.94 11.05
C VAL A 429 8.02 -16.28 11.79
N ALA A 430 6.87 -16.82 12.21
CA ALA A 430 6.81 -18.14 12.83
C ALA A 430 6.97 -19.25 11.77
N VAL A 431 7.97 -20.10 11.95
CA VAL A 431 8.32 -21.17 10.98
C VAL A 431 8.71 -22.47 11.69
N THR A 432 8.65 -23.58 10.95
CA THR A 432 9.12 -24.89 11.42
C THR A 432 10.56 -24.78 11.92
N SER A 433 10.78 -25.11 13.20
CA SER A 433 12.07 -24.95 13.89
C SER A 433 13.23 -25.66 13.18
N SER A 434 13.04 -26.92 12.75
CA SER A 434 14.07 -27.67 12.03
C SER A 434 14.45 -27.04 10.68
N VAL A 435 13.50 -26.44 9.97
CA VAL A 435 13.73 -25.76 8.69
C VAL A 435 14.46 -24.43 8.92
N ASN A 436 14.07 -23.69 9.96
CA ASN A 436 14.75 -22.46 10.33
C ASN A 436 16.22 -22.71 10.76
N ARG A 437 16.46 -23.77 11.52
CA ARG A 437 17.81 -24.15 11.94
C ARG A 437 18.67 -24.64 10.78
N GLN A 438 18.05 -25.20 9.73
CA GLN A 438 18.76 -25.49 8.48
C GLN A 438 19.21 -24.22 7.76
N LYS A 439 18.38 -23.15 7.75
CA LYS A 439 18.73 -21.84 7.19
C LYS A 439 19.91 -21.20 7.91
N SER A 440 20.00 -21.32 9.24
CA SER A 440 21.06 -20.68 10.04
C SER A 440 21.16 -19.17 9.75
N ASP A 441 22.34 -18.69 9.31
CA ASP A 441 22.63 -17.32 8.90
C ASP A 441 22.81 -17.17 7.37
N ASP A 442 22.43 -18.19 6.60
CA ASP A 442 22.57 -18.23 5.15
C ASP A 442 21.71 -17.15 4.48
N GLY A 443 22.25 -16.59 3.39
CA GLY A 443 21.52 -15.71 2.50
C GLY A 443 20.69 -16.47 1.44
N PRO A 444 19.80 -15.78 0.70
CA PRO A 444 19.00 -16.33 -0.40
C PRO A 444 19.80 -17.04 -1.51
N GLU A 445 21.08 -16.72 -1.64
CA GLU A 445 22.02 -17.35 -2.56
C GLU A 445 22.39 -18.79 -2.16
N ASP A 446 22.41 -19.09 -0.86
CA ASP A 446 22.86 -20.36 -0.29
C ASP A 446 21.69 -21.20 0.24
N TRP A 447 20.63 -20.54 0.73
CA TRP A 447 19.45 -21.21 1.26
C TRP A 447 18.15 -20.55 0.74
N LYS A 448 17.14 -21.38 0.48
CA LYS A 448 15.78 -20.94 0.13
C LYS A 448 14.75 -21.79 0.88
N PRO A 449 13.56 -21.25 1.20
CA PRO A 449 12.48 -22.05 1.77
C PRO A 449 12.21 -23.32 0.94
N PRO A 450 12.10 -24.50 1.55
CA PRO A 450 11.80 -25.74 0.82
C PRO A 450 10.52 -25.66 -0.02
N LEU A 451 9.52 -24.90 0.43
CA LEU A 451 8.31 -24.63 -0.31
C LEU A 451 8.55 -23.59 -1.40
N ALA A 452 8.74 -24.06 -2.64
CA ALA A 452 9.02 -23.21 -3.80
C ALA A 452 7.98 -22.10 -4.04
N SER A 453 6.69 -22.35 -3.74
CA SER A 453 5.65 -21.33 -3.88
C SER A 453 5.80 -20.15 -2.93
N TYR A 454 6.66 -20.25 -1.91
CA TYR A 454 6.96 -19.17 -0.97
C TYR A 454 8.19 -18.33 -1.37
N HIS A 455 8.93 -18.70 -2.43
CA HIS A 455 10.16 -18.00 -2.85
C HIS A 455 9.93 -16.53 -3.18
N CYS A 456 8.90 -16.23 -3.97
CA CYS A 456 8.48 -14.87 -4.29
C CYS A 456 8.23 -14.03 -3.02
N THR A 457 7.47 -14.58 -2.06
CA THR A 457 7.15 -13.89 -0.81
C THR A 457 8.40 -13.67 0.02
N TYR A 458 9.20 -14.70 0.23
CA TYR A 458 10.46 -14.61 0.98
C TYR A 458 11.41 -13.56 0.40
N ALA A 459 11.57 -13.52 -0.92
CA ALA A 459 12.42 -12.53 -1.58
C ALA A 459 11.92 -11.09 -1.35
N LYS A 460 10.59 -10.85 -1.41
CA LYS A 460 10.00 -9.55 -1.09
C LYS A 460 10.27 -9.15 0.36
N MET A 461 10.13 -10.08 1.30
CA MET A 461 10.38 -9.83 2.72
C MET A 461 11.85 -9.46 2.96
N TRP A 462 12.77 -10.24 2.39
CA TRP A 462 14.21 -10.00 2.49
C TRP A 462 14.62 -8.63 1.94
N VAL A 463 14.15 -8.30 0.72
CA VAL A 463 14.41 -7.00 0.09
C VAL A 463 13.89 -5.86 0.95
N ARG A 464 12.65 -5.97 1.46
CA ARG A 464 12.04 -4.93 2.27
C ARG A 464 12.85 -4.67 3.54
N VAL A 465 13.26 -5.72 4.25
CA VAL A 465 14.08 -5.57 5.47
C VAL A 465 15.42 -4.91 5.12
N LYS A 466 16.14 -5.41 4.11
CA LYS A 466 17.41 -4.80 3.70
C LYS A 466 17.25 -3.32 3.33
N SER A 467 16.15 -2.96 2.66
CA SER A 467 15.86 -1.60 2.23
C SER A 467 15.55 -0.67 3.39
N VAL A 468 14.68 -1.09 4.32
CA VAL A 468 14.27 -0.28 5.49
C VAL A 468 15.47 0.04 6.38
N TYR A 469 16.34 -0.95 6.58
CA TYR A 469 17.49 -0.82 7.46
C TYR A 469 18.76 -0.35 6.75
N ASN A 470 18.68 -0.02 5.46
CA ASN A 470 19.83 0.39 4.65
C ASN A 470 21.02 -0.59 4.75
N LEU A 471 20.73 -1.88 4.77
CA LEU A 471 21.72 -2.95 4.78
C LEU A 471 22.17 -3.24 3.35
N THR A 472 23.45 -3.57 3.19
CA THR A 472 24.00 -3.96 1.89
C THR A 472 23.59 -5.38 1.50
N ILE A 473 23.70 -5.67 0.20
CA ILE A 473 23.52 -7.02 -0.35
C ILE A 473 24.72 -7.39 -1.21
N THR A 474 25.05 -8.68 -1.29
CA THR A 474 26.07 -9.13 -2.25
C THR A 474 25.51 -9.21 -3.66
N GLN A 475 26.39 -9.30 -4.65
CA GLN A 475 25.96 -9.53 -6.03
C GLN A 475 25.28 -10.91 -6.21
N ASN A 476 25.71 -11.92 -5.46
CA ASN A 476 25.12 -13.26 -5.50
C ASN A 476 23.73 -13.26 -4.86
N GLU A 477 23.62 -12.63 -3.69
CA GLU A 477 22.36 -12.38 -2.99
C GLU A 477 21.36 -11.64 -3.89
N LYS A 478 21.80 -10.53 -4.52
CA LYS A 478 20.97 -9.77 -5.50
C LYS A 478 20.49 -10.65 -6.63
N SER A 479 21.37 -11.48 -7.20
CA SER A 479 21.03 -12.37 -8.32
C SER A 479 20.04 -13.46 -7.90
N ALA A 480 20.19 -14.03 -6.70
CA ALA A 480 19.27 -15.01 -6.14
C ALA A 480 17.89 -14.40 -5.88
N LEU A 481 17.84 -13.19 -5.32
CA LEU A 481 16.60 -12.45 -5.09
C LEU A 481 15.87 -12.11 -6.40
N VAL A 482 16.58 -11.68 -7.44
CA VAL A 482 15.99 -11.50 -8.79
C VAL A 482 15.34 -12.80 -9.26
N GLY A 483 16.08 -13.92 -9.23
CA GLY A 483 15.54 -15.21 -9.68
C GLY A 483 14.35 -15.70 -8.84
N MET A 484 14.28 -15.36 -7.56
CA MET A 484 13.13 -15.67 -6.71
C MET A 484 11.94 -14.74 -6.97
N LEU A 485 12.18 -13.45 -7.24
CA LEU A 485 11.12 -12.51 -7.66
C LEU A 485 10.55 -12.86 -9.04
N ASP A 486 11.32 -13.51 -9.91
CA ASP A 486 10.83 -14.03 -11.20
C ASP A 486 9.86 -15.22 -11.04
N THR A 487 9.74 -15.81 -9.83
CA THR A 487 8.75 -16.85 -9.52
C THR A 487 7.37 -16.29 -9.16
N CYS A 488 7.27 -14.98 -9.03
CA CYS A 488 5.99 -14.29 -8.95
C CYS A 488 5.28 -14.36 -10.33
#